data_AF-A0A1G2ZKA2-F1
#
_entry.id   AF-A0A1G2ZKA2-F1
#
_cell.length_a   1.000
_cell.length_b   1.000
_cell.length_c   1.000
_cell.angle_alpha   90.00
_cell.angle_beta   90.00
_cell.angle_gamma   90.00
#
_symmetry.space_group_name_H-M   'P 1'
#
loop_
_entity.id
_entity.type
_entity.pdbx_description
1 polymer ?
#
loop_
_entity_poly.entity_id
_entity_poly.type
_entity_poly.pdbx_seq_one_letter_code
_entity_poly.pdbx_strand_id
1 'polypeptide(L)'
;EYLYRDDDVRLIQNIGAKFIGRAIYRWNGESRLNDANFWKDAKTLIDRVHAFDPDVIFQGCLFETISRDVNRVKIPSRVFADFGLAVEDRTFSYDAMLNQDGKLVNHWGRASVPDVTRLESQLWFYYLAGSYIDLGCEALHLGQVGLIGMADRDLKEWARLVARIRAYAKTHACRKLVLLDAHVPTGGMIVDGVSLLDFNSFPMRIKAIPEKPHEAELQVGHLDGIYKRSKGCISPSGWSCQSLPYLVEFDNFGRSRTPNVADTTSIFVWGWDEISWFSLQP
;
A
#
# COMPACT_ATOMS: atom_id res chain seq x y z
N GLU A 1 20.03 10.80 6.07
CA GLU A 1 19.30 11.19 4.85
C GLU A 1 19.78 10.31 3.70
N TYR A 2 18.90 9.88 2.79
CA TYR A 2 19.29 9.06 1.64
C TYR A 2 19.89 9.95 0.54
N LEU A 3 21.13 9.66 0.14
CA LEU A 3 21.95 10.54 -0.71
C LEU A 3 21.85 10.23 -2.22
N TYR A 4 21.19 9.13 -2.61
CA TYR A 4 21.25 8.60 -3.98
C TYR A 4 19.96 8.86 -4.78
N ARG A 5 19.20 9.91 -4.46
CA ARG A 5 17.93 10.24 -5.18
C ARG A 5 18.14 10.50 -6.67
N ASP A 6 19.30 11.04 -7.05
CA ASP A 6 19.64 11.26 -8.46
C ASP A 6 19.91 9.94 -9.20
N ASP A 7 20.48 8.95 -8.51
CA ASP A 7 20.66 7.61 -9.07
C ASP A 7 19.33 6.87 -9.23
N ASP A 8 18.36 7.08 -8.33
CA ASP A 8 17.01 6.52 -8.50
C ASP A 8 16.35 7.04 -9.78
N VAL A 9 16.40 8.35 -10.03
CA VAL A 9 15.86 8.96 -11.26
C VAL A 9 16.59 8.42 -12.50
N ARG A 10 17.92 8.33 -12.45
CA ARG A 10 18.73 7.76 -13.53
C ARG A 10 18.36 6.29 -13.79
N LEU A 11 18.14 5.50 -12.74
CA LEU A 11 17.72 4.11 -12.86
C LEU A 11 16.35 4.00 -13.52
N ILE A 12 15.36 4.77 -13.06
CA ILE A 12 14.01 4.81 -13.63
C ILE A 12 14.06 5.09 -15.13
N GLN A 13 14.85 6.09 -15.54
CA GLN A 13 15.06 6.45 -16.94
C GLN A 13 15.72 5.29 -17.73
N ASN A 14 16.79 4.72 -17.19
CA ASN A 14 17.56 3.68 -17.87
C ASN A 14 16.77 2.39 -18.11
N ILE A 15 15.92 1.98 -17.16
CA ILE A 15 15.10 0.76 -17.29
C ILE A 15 13.77 1.02 -18.01
N GLY A 16 13.42 2.29 -18.26
CA GLY A 16 12.15 2.67 -18.88
C GLY A 16 10.93 2.28 -18.02
N ALA A 17 11.05 2.39 -16.69
CA ALA A 17 9.97 1.98 -15.79
C ALA A 17 8.73 2.87 -15.99
N LYS A 18 7.57 2.22 -16.19
CA LYS A 18 6.28 2.90 -16.38
C LYS A 18 5.42 2.94 -15.12
N PHE A 19 5.74 2.12 -14.13
CA PHE A 19 5.01 2.05 -12.87
C PHE A 19 6.00 2.03 -11.72
N ILE A 20 6.00 3.08 -10.90
CA ILE A 20 6.84 3.21 -9.72
C ILE A 20 5.99 2.88 -8.50
N GLY A 21 6.07 1.62 -8.07
CA GLY A 21 5.40 1.11 -6.89
C GLY A 21 5.96 1.74 -5.61
N ARG A 22 5.09 1.96 -4.62
CA ARG A 22 5.42 2.45 -3.27
C ARG A 22 6.32 3.68 -3.25
N ALA A 23 6.09 4.63 -4.16
CA ALA A 23 6.93 5.80 -4.36
C ALA A 23 6.86 6.80 -3.20
N ILE A 24 5.72 6.89 -2.52
CA ILE A 24 5.52 7.79 -1.39
C ILE A 24 4.58 7.18 -0.35
N TYR A 25 4.99 7.23 0.92
CA TYR A 25 4.20 6.72 2.03
C TYR A 25 4.74 7.19 3.38
N ARG A 26 3.99 6.89 4.44
CA ARG A 26 4.45 6.89 5.82
C ARG A 26 4.20 5.53 6.45
N TRP A 27 5.24 4.97 7.05
CA TRP A 27 5.17 3.80 7.93
C TRP A 27 5.64 4.27 9.30
N ASN A 28 4.71 4.76 10.13
CA ASN A 28 4.99 5.61 11.29
C ASN A 28 5.62 6.98 10.94
N GLY A 29 5.81 7.83 11.96
CA GLY A 29 6.34 9.18 11.80
C GLY A 29 5.40 10.06 10.95
N GLU A 30 4.11 9.87 11.15
CA GLU A 30 3.01 10.50 10.42
C GLU A 30 3.10 12.03 10.45
N SER A 31 3.63 12.62 11.52
CA SER A 31 3.84 14.07 11.65
C SER A 31 4.70 14.68 10.53
N ARG A 32 5.48 13.87 9.80
CA ARG A 32 6.21 14.33 8.61
C ARG A 32 5.27 14.86 7.52
N LEU A 33 4.01 14.44 7.49
CA LEU A 33 2.98 14.95 6.57
C LEU A 33 2.62 16.41 6.84
N ASN A 34 2.96 16.96 8.01
CA ASN A 34 2.81 18.39 8.30
C ASN A 34 3.97 19.24 7.70
N ASP A 35 5.07 18.61 7.26
CA ASP A 35 6.22 19.32 6.69
C ASP A 35 5.98 19.60 5.21
N ALA A 36 5.85 20.87 4.84
CA ALA A 36 5.70 21.28 3.45
C ALA A 36 6.86 20.81 2.54
N ASN A 37 8.07 20.66 3.09
CA ASN A 37 9.21 20.17 2.32
C ASN A 37 9.06 18.71 1.92
N PHE A 38 8.40 17.87 2.74
CA PHE A 38 8.13 16.48 2.37
C PHE A 38 7.34 16.40 1.05
N TRP A 39 6.31 17.24 0.91
CA TRP A 39 5.48 17.30 -0.29
C TRP A 39 6.21 17.96 -1.47
N LYS A 40 6.92 19.06 -1.21
CA LYS A 40 7.67 19.79 -2.24
C LYS A 40 8.76 18.92 -2.87
N ASP A 41 9.51 18.19 -2.05
CA ASP A 41 10.60 17.33 -2.51
C ASP A 41 10.05 16.17 -3.33
N ALA A 42 8.96 15.54 -2.87
CA ALA A 42 8.30 14.49 -3.63
C ALA A 42 7.77 14.98 -4.98
N LYS A 43 7.14 16.17 -5.01
CA LYS A 43 6.67 16.78 -6.27
C LYS A 43 7.82 17.05 -7.22
N THR A 44 8.94 17.53 -6.71
CA THR A 44 10.15 17.81 -7.50
C THR A 44 10.69 16.53 -8.15
N LEU A 45 10.68 15.40 -7.45
CA LEU A 45 11.12 14.12 -8.01
C LEU A 45 10.14 13.60 -9.09
N ILE A 46 8.84 13.67 -8.83
CA ILE A 46 7.81 13.29 -9.80
C ILE A 46 7.96 14.13 -11.09
N ASP A 47 8.08 15.45 -10.95
CA ASP A 47 8.23 16.36 -12.09
C ASP A 47 9.49 16.10 -12.89
N ARG A 48 10.61 15.74 -12.24
CA ARG A 48 11.85 15.38 -12.94
C ARG A 48 11.69 14.12 -13.78
N VAL A 49 10.99 13.11 -13.28
CA VAL A 49 10.72 11.89 -14.06
C VAL A 49 9.74 12.20 -15.19
N HIS A 50 8.67 12.94 -14.92
CA HIS A 50 7.67 13.32 -15.94
C HIS A 50 8.21 14.26 -17.02
N ALA A 51 9.23 15.06 -16.73
CA ALA A 51 9.93 15.86 -17.74
C ALA A 51 10.63 15.00 -18.80
N PHE A 52 11.02 13.77 -18.46
CA PHE A 52 11.55 12.79 -19.40
C PHE A 52 10.45 11.90 -19.99
N ASP A 53 9.53 11.43 -19.15
CA ASP A 53 8.48 10.50 -19.53
C ASP A 53 7.17 10.81 -18.77
N PRO A 54 6.23 11.54 -19.39
CA PRO A 54 4.98 11.94 -18.73
C PRO A 54 4.02 10.77 -18.47
N ASP A 55 4.29 9.58 -19.01
CA ASP A 55 3.44 8.39 -18.86
C ASP A 55 3.79 7.51 -17.66
N VAL A 56 4.83 7.87 -16.89
CA VAL A 56 5.18 7.15 -15.67
C VAL A 56 4.09 7.34 -14.61
N ILE A 57 3.56 6.24 -14.08
CA ILE A 57 2.61 6.23 -12.98
C ILE A 57 3.36 6.08 -11.66
N PHE A 58 3.09 6.98 -10.72
CA PHE A 58 3.57 6.88 -9.34
C PHE A 58 2.47 6.36 -8.42
N GLN A 59 2.84 5.43 -7.54
CA GLN A 59 1.95 4.83 -6.55
C GLN A 59 2.21 5.39 -5.15
N GLY A 60 1.18 5.96 -4.51
CA GLY A 60 1.19 6.28 -3.08
C GLY A 60 0.70 5.10 -2.23
N CYS A 61 1.12 4.96 -0.98
CA CYS A 61 0.65 3.86 -0.11
C CYS A 61 -0.18 4.31 1.08
N LEU A 62 -1.25 3.58 1.30
CA LEU A 62 -2.20 3.68 2.40
C LEU A 62 -1.99 2.49 3.35
N PHE A 63 -0.86 2.47 4.07
CA PHE A 63 -0.46 1.28 4.83
C PHE A 63 -1.31 1.01 6.08
N GLU A 64 -1.37 -0.27 6.42
CA GLU A 64 -2.07 -0.91 7.54
C GLU A 64 -1.51 -0.59 8.92
N THR A 65 -0.81 0.52 9.08
CA THR A 65 -0.01 0.80 10.27
C THR A 65 -0.11 2.26 10.65
N ILE A 66 -0.49 2.48 11.92
CA ILE A 66 -0.51 3.80 12.52
C ILE A 66 0.20 3.77 13.87
N SER A 67 0.82 4.89 14.22
CA SER A 67 1.40 5.16 15.52
C SER A 67 0.69 6.31 16.21
N ARG A 68 0.97 6.52 17.50
CA ARG A 68 0.46 7.69 18.23
C ARG A 68 0.92 9.03 17.64
N ASP A 69 1.91 9.05 16.75
CA ASP A 69 2.35 10.27 16.07
C ASP A 69 1.28 10.83 15.11
N VAL A 70 0.29 10.01 14.70
CA VAL A 70 -0.89 10.48 13.94
C VAL A 70 -1.67 11.55 14.72
N ASN A 71 -1.61 11.55 16.06
CA ASN A 71 -2.22 12.58 16.91
C ASN A 71 -1.64 13.99 16.71
N ARG A 72 -0.59 14.13 15.90
CA ARG A 72 0.02 15.42 15.57
C ARG A 72 -0.35 15.91 14.17
N VAL A 73 -1.00 15.07 13.36
CA VAL A 73 -1.36 15.41 11.99
C VAL A 73 -2.70 16.11 11.99
N LYS A 74 -2.74 17.35 11.49
CA LYS A 74 -4.00 18.10 11.36
C LYS A 74 -4.88 17.47 10.28
N ILE A 75 -6.18 17.42 10.53
CA ILE A 75 -7.15 16.99 9.51
C ILE A 75 -7.47 18.20 8.63
N PRO A 76 -7.20 18.16 7.31
CA PRO A 76 -7.59 19.25 6.42
C PRO A 76 -9.11 19.43 6.38
N SER A 77 -9.58 20.68 6.30
CA SER A 77 -11.02 21.01 6.27
C SER A 77 -11.78 20.28 5.17
N ARG A 78 -11.14 20.10 4.01
CA ARG A 78 -11.67 19.33 2.88
C ARG A 78 -12.08 17.90 3.28
N VAL A 79 -11.31 17.23 4.13
CA VAL A 79 -11.57 15.84 4.52
C VAL A 79 -12.90 15.72 5.28
N PHE A 80 -13.20 16.68 6.14
CA PHE A 80 -14.53 16.77 6.79
C PHE A 80 -15.63 17.06 5.76
N ALA A 81 -15.41 18.07 4.90
CA ALA A 81 -16.40 18.50 3.92
C ALA A 81 -16.79 17.38 2.94
N ASP A 82 -15.81 16.61 2.44
CA ASP A 82 -16.02 15.48 1.52
C ASP A 82 -16.76 14.30 2.19
N PHE A 83 -16.76 14.25 3.52
CA PHE A 83 -17.56 13.31 4.32
C PHE A 83 -18.90 13.90 4.79
N GLY A 84 -19.20 15.17 4.48
CA GLY A 84 -20.41 15.86 4.95
C GLY A 84 -20.40 16.15 6.46
N LEU A 85 -19.22 16.23 7.06
CA LEU A 85 -19.02 16.52 8.47
C LEU A 85 -18.78 18.02 8.70
N ALA A 86 -19.09 18.51 9.90
CA ALA A 86 -18.67 19.84 10.31
C ALA A 86 -17.14 19.92 10.34
N VAL A 87 -16.60 21.03 9.86
CA VAL A 87 -15.15 21.28 9.91
C VAL A 87 -14.74 21.61 11.34
N GLU A 88 -13.72 20.92 11.84
CA GLU A 88 -13.13 21.13 13.17
C GLU A 88 -11.64 21.45 13.04
N ASP A 89 -11.09 22.33 13.90
CA ASP A 89 -9.64 22.51 14.02
C ASP A 89 -9.08 21.49 15.02
N ARG A 90 -8.87 20.26 14.54
CA ARG A 90 -8.29 19.18 15.33
C ARG A 90 -7.31 18.33 14.52
N THR A 91 -6.59 17.49 15.24
CA THR A 91 -5.77 16.44 14.67
C THR A 91 -6.53 15.13 14.56
N PHE A 92 -5.92 14.19 13.86
CA PHE A 92 -6.34 12.80 13.90
C PHE A 92 -6.23 12.23 15.33
N SER A 93 -6.98 11.16 15.61
CA SER A 93 -6.95 10.44 16.89
C SER A 93 -6.62 8.96 16.70
N TYR A 94 -5.44 8.57 17.16
CA TYR A 94 -4.96 7.18 17.19
C TYR A 94 -5.97 6.26 17.85
N ASP A 95 -6.43 6.61 19.06
CA ASP A 95 -7.33 5.75 19.83
C ASP A 95 -8.71 5.61 19.14
N ALA A 96 -9.15 6.62 18.37
CA ALA A 96 -10.41 6.56 17.63
C ALA A 96 -10.34 5.67 16.38
N MET A 97 -9.13 5.41 15.85
CA MET A 97 -8.89 4.52 14.70
C MET A 97 -8.84 3.03 15.07
N LEU A 98 -8.69 2.70 16.36
CA LEU A 98 -8.49 1.32 16.80
C LEU A 98 -9.78 0.49 16.76
N ASN A 99 -9.60 -0.81 16.56
CA ASN A 99 -10.68 -1.78 16.75
C ASN A 99 -11.14 -1.81 18.21
N GLN A 100 -12.44 -1.79 18.44
CA GLN A 100 -13.02 -1.69 19.78
C GLN A 100 -12.83 -2.95 20.64
N ASP A 101 -12.64 -4.11 20.01
CA ASP A 101 -12.34 -5.37 20.69
C ASP A 101 -10.83 -5.56 20.94
N GLY A 102 -10.01 -4.56 20.60
CA GLY A 102 -8.56 -4.60 20.77
C GLY A 102 -7.81 -5.43 19.73
N LYS A 103 -8.48 -5.89 18.65
CA LYS A 103 -7.81 -6.65 17.59
C LYS A 103 -6.74 -5.80 16.91
N LEU A 104 -5.54 -6.38 16.76
CA LEU A 104 -4.40 -5.75 16.09
C LEU A 104 -3.98 -4.40 16.71
N VAL A 105 -4.38 -4.14 17.95
CA VAL A 105 -3.83 -3.05 18.76
C VAL A 105 -2.43 -3.44 19.21
N ASN A 106 -1.47 -2.51 19.07
CA ASN A 106 -0.06 -2.73 19.39
C ASN A 106 0.55 -3.92 18.62
N HIS A 107 0.03 -4.21 17.42
CA HIS A 107 0.42 -5.36 16.61
C HIS A 107 1.93 -5.37 16.28
N TRP A 108 2.53 -4.19 16.09
CA TRP A 108 3.97 -4.02 15.91
C TRP A 108 4.58 -3.23 17.07
N GLY A 109 4.33 -3.69 18.29
CA GLY A 109 4.85 -3.08 19.51
C GLY A 109 4.05 -1.84 19.91
N ARG A 110 4.39 -0.66 19.40
CA ARG A 110 3.68 0.60 19.72
C ARG A 110 2.80 1.12 18.58
N ALA A 111 2.80 0.43 17.44
CA ALA A 111 1.96 0.72 16.30
C ALA A 111 0.81 -0.30 16.23
N SER A 112 -0.34 0.16 15.71
CA SER A 112 -1.56 -0.65 15.55
C SER A 112 -2.00 -0.67 14.10
N VAL A 113 -2.90 -1.60 13.79
CA VAL A 113 -3.64 -1.58 12.53
C VAL A 113 -4.87 -0.67 12.69
N PRO A 114 -5.07 0.34 11.83
CA PRO A 114 -6.30 1.12 11.80
C PRO A 114 -7.47 0.25 11.31
N ASP A 115 -8.61 0.32 12.00
CA ASP A 115 -9.82 -0.42 11.63
C ASP A 115 -10.69 0.43 10.71
N VAL A 116 -10.92 -0.03 9.47
CA VAL A 116 -11.71 0.70 8.46
C VAL A 116 -13.17 0.93 8.87
N THR A 117 -13.70 0.16 9.83
CA THR A 117 -15.04 0.40 10.38
C THR A 117 -15.12 1.66 11.25
N ARG A 118 -13.98 2.22 11.64
CA ARG A 118 -13.89 3.47 12.39
C ARG A 118 -13.87 4.65 11.43
N LEU A 119 -14.74 5.63 11.67
CA LEU A 119 -14.79 6.87 10.88
C LEU A 119 -13.42 7.55 10.82
N GLU A 120 -12.71 7.62 11.94
CA GLU A 120 -11.39 8.25 12.00
C GLU A 120 -10.37 7.59 11.05
N SER A 121 -10.40 6.26 10.92
CA SER A 121 -9.57 5.52 9.97
C SER A 121 -9.95 5.82 8.52
N GLN A 122 -11.25 5.95 8.23
CA GLN A 122 -11.72 6.31 6.89
C GLN A 122 -11.27 7.74 6.52
N LEU A 123 -11.35 8.69 7.44
CA LEU A 123 -10.84 10.06 7.24
C LEU A 123 -9.32 10.04 6.98
N TRP A 124 -8.57 9.22 7.72
CA TRP A 124 -7.12 9.07 7.55
C TRP A 124 -6.74 8.54 6.16
N PHE A 125 -7.35 7.42 5.75
CA PHE A 125 -7.06 6.85 4.44
C PHE A 125 -7.52 7.76 3.30
N TYR A 126 -8.65 8.44 3.45
CA TYR A 126 -9.11 9.41 2.46
C TYR A 126 -8.19 10.64 2.36
N TYR A 127 -7.71 11.15 3.50
CA TYR A 127 -6.72 12.23 3.56
C TYR A 127 -5.44 11.86 2.80
N LEU A 128 -4.87 10.69 3.09
CA LEU A 128 -3.68 10.20 2.41
C LEU A 128 -3.92 10.03 0.91
N ALA A 129 -5.01 9.35 0.53
CA ALA A 129 -5.38 9.13 -0.86
C ALA A 129 -5.51 10.45 -1.63
N GLY A 130 -6.26 11.40 -1.08
CA GLY A 130 -6.43 12.72 -1.65
C GLY A 130 -5.11 13.46 -1.81
N SER A 131 -4.27 13.45 -0.77
CA SER A 131 -2.97 14.14 -0.78
C SER A 131 -2.01 13.57 -1.83
N TYR A 132 -1.96 12.25 -1.98
CA TYR A 132 -1.13 11.62 -3.00
C TYR A 132 -1.68 11.83 -4.42
N ILE A 133 -3.00 11.81 -4.60
CA ILE A 133 -3.63 12.16 -5.88
C ILE A 133 -3.29 13.60 -6.27
N ASP A 134 -3.42 14.55 -5.34
CA ASP A 134 -3.12 15.97 -5.56
C ASP A 134 -1.63 16.20 -5.87
N LEU A 135 -0.75 15.35 -5.33
CA LEU A 135 0.68 15.37 -5.62
C LEU A 135 1.01 14.91 -7.05
N GLY A 136 0.12 14.11 -7.68
CA GLY A 136 0.31 13.54 -9.01
C GLY A 136 0.44 12.02 -9.04
N CYS A 137 0.18 11.31 -7.93
CA CYS A 137 0.07 9.86 -7.96
C CYS A 137 -1.24 9.43 -8.64
N GLU A 138 -1.14 8.44 -9.51
CA GLU A 138 -2.28 7.88 -10.26
C GLU A 138 -2.52 6.41 -9.92
N ALA A 139 -1.76 5.88 -8.97
CA ALA A 139 -2.01 4.60 -8.34
C ALA A 139 -1.96 4.73 -6.81
N LEU A 140 -2.73 3.91 -6.11
CA LEU A 140 -2.69 3.82 -4.65
C LEU A 140 -2.69 2.35 -4.21
N HIS A 141 -1.69 2.00 -3.40
CA HIS A 141 -1.64 0.72 -2.72
C HIS A 141 -2.39 0.79 -1.40
N LEU A 142 -3.42 -0.04 -1.20
CA LEU A 142 -4.28 -0.04 -0.01
C LEU A 142 -3.72 -0.85 1.18
N GLY A 143 -2.48 -1.31 1.08
CA GLY A 143 -1.81 -2.09 2.13
C GLY A 143 -2.38 -3.50 2.28
N GLN A 144 -2.28 -4.03 3.51
CA GLN A 144 -2.86 -5.31 3.90
C GLN A 144 -4.34 -5.17 4.27
N VAL A 145 -5.19 -5.19 3.25
CA VAL A 145 -6.64 -4.93 3.39
C VAL A 145 -7.37 -5.91 4.28
N GLY A 146 -6.85 -7.14 4.44
CA GLY A 146 -7.38 -8.12 5.38
C GLY A 146 -7.14 -7.75 6.84
N LEU A 147 -6.01 -7.09 7.17
CA LEU A 147 -5.75 -6.59 8.51
C LEU A 147 -6.60 -5.35 8.79
N ILE A 148 -6.56 -4.35 7.89
CA ILE A 148 -7.33 -3.11 8.04
C ILE A 148 -8.85 -3.39 8.10
N GLY A 149 -9.30 -4.38 7.32
CA GLY A 149 -10.69 -4.86 7.25
C GLY A 149 -11.05 -5.91 8.29
N MET A 150 -10.31 -6.05 9.40
CA MET A 150 -10.52 -7.10 10.42
C MET A 150 -11.96 -7.21 10.95
N ALA A 151 -12.72 -6.10 10.92
CA ALA A 151 -14.11 -6.01 11.34
C ALA A 151 -15.10 -5.77 10.18
N ASP A 152 -14.62 -5.68 8.93
CA ASP A 152 -15.41 -5.41 7.72
C ASP A 152 -15.48 -6.64 6.79
N ARG A 153 -16.07 -7.73 7.30
CA ARG A 153 -16.07 -9.04 6.62
C ARG A 153 -16.72 -9.03 5.24
N ASP A 154 -17.71 -8.18 5.04
CA ASP A 154 -18.46 -8.04 3.78
C ASP A 154 -17.87 -6.95 2.86
N LEU A 155 -16.73 -6.35 3.23
CA LEU A 155 -16.08 -5.26 2.49
C LEU A 155 -16.97 -4.01 2.31
N LYS A 156 -17.94 -3.78 3.19
CA LYS A 156 -18.92 -2.70 3.06
C LYS A 156 -18.27 -1.34 3.26
N GLU A 157 -17.43 -1.22 4.28
CA GLU A 157 -16.73 0.03 4.59
C GLU A 157 -15.58 0.26 3.61
N TRP A 158 -14.89 -0.80 3.20
CA TRP A 158 -13.93 -0.74 2.10
C TRP A 158 -14.56 -0.26 0.79
N ALA A 159 -15.71 -0.81 0.39
CA ALA A 159 -16.40 -0.39 -0.83
C ALA A 159 -16.78 1.09 -0.79
N ARG A 160 -17.30 1.58 0.34
CA ARG A 160 -17.62 3.00 0.53
C ARG A 160 -16.39 3.89 0.43
N LEU A 161 -15.30 3.52 1.11
CA LEU A 161 -14.06 4.29 1.10
C LEU A 161 -13.43 4.33 -0.30
N VAL A 162 -13.35 3.18 -0.99
CA VAL A 162 -12.85 3.08 -2.37
C VAL A 162 -13.71 3.94 -3.31
N ALA A 163 -15.03 3.90 -3.18
CA ALA A 163 -15.92 4.73 -4.00
C ALA A 163 -15.64 6.23 -3.79
N ARG A 164 -15.42 6.68 -2.55
CA ARG A 164 -15.02 8.07 -2.24
C ARG A 164 -13.68 8.44 -2.86
N ILE A 165 -12.68 7.56 -2.76
CA ILE A 165 -11.34 7.78 -3.37
C ILE A 165 -11.46 7.91 -4.89
N ARG A 166 -12.19 7.01 -5.55
CA ARG A 166 -12.40 7.08 -7.01
C ARG A 166 -13.19 8.32 -7.41
N ALA A 167 -14.19 8.72 -6.64
CA ALA A 167 -14.93 9.96 -6.88
C ALA A 167 -14.02 11.19 -6.78
N TYR A 168 -13.09 11.21 -5.83
CA TYR A 168 -12.09 12.26 -5.71
C TYR A 168 -11.12 12.30 -6.90
N ALA A 169 -10.59 11.12 -7.28
CA ALA A 169 -9.67 10.98 -8.41
C ALA A 169 -10.30 11.46 -9.73
N LYS A 170 -11.60 11.21 -9.94
CA LYS A 170 -12.33 11.62 -11.14
C LYS A 170 -12.25 13.13 -11.41
N THR A 171 -12.06 13.95 -10.39
CA THR A 171 -11.95 15.41 -10.52
C THR A 171 -10.52 15.92 -10.35
N HIS A 172 -9.70 15.26 -9.52
CA HIS A 172 -8.39 15.78 -9.11
C HIS A 172 -7.19 15.08 -9.75
N ALA A 173 -7.28 13.77 -10.03
CA ALA A 173 -6.17 13.05 -10.64
C ALA A 173 -5.85 13.61 -12.04
N CYS A 174 -4.58 13.52 -12.44
CA CYS A 174 -4.10 14.03 -13.73
C CYS A 174 -4.92 13.44 -14.89
N ARG A 175 -5.02 12.11 -14.97
CA ARG A 175 -5.82 11.39 -15.97
C ARG A 175 -7.26 11.09 -15.55
N LYS A 176 -7.75 11.73 -14.48
CA LYS A 176 -9.12 11.52 -13.94
C LYS A 176 -9.43 10.05 -13.59
N LEU A 177 -8.38 9.30 -13.30
CA LEU A 177 -8.38 7.89 -12.95
C LEU A 177 -7.43 7.66 -11.78
N VAL A 178 -7.69 6.64 -10.98
CA VAL A 178 -6.74 6.09 -10.03
C VAL A 178 -6.77 4.57 -10.11
N LEU A 179 -5.59 3.95 -10.21
CA LEU A 179 -5.41 2.50 -10.11
C LEU A 179 -5.30 2.10 -8.64
N LEU A 180 -6.01 1.07 -8.22
CA LEU A 180 -5.98 0.59 -6.84
C LEU A 180 -5.52 -0.87 -6.82
N ASP A 181 -4.59 -1.17 -5.92
CA ASP A 181 -4.12 -2.52 -5.64
C ASP A 181 -3.89 -2.71 -4.14
N ALA A 182 -3.75 -3.96 -3.72
CA ALA A 182 -3.58 -4.30 -2.31
C ALA A 182 -3.03 -5.71 -2.12
N HIS A 183 -2.48 -5.97 -0.92
CA HIS A 183 -2.19 -7.31 -0.44
C HIS A 183 -3.48 -8.04 -0.05
N VAL A 184 -3.85 -9.05 -0.84
CA VAL A 184 -5.13 -9.77 -0.73
C VAL A 184 -4.96 -11.25 -0.33
N PRO A 185 -4.85 -11.60 0.96
CA PRO A 185 -4.63 -12.99 1.38
C PRO A 185 -5.74 -13.96 0.93
N THR A 186 -6.94 -13.43 0.67
CA THR A 186 -8.13 -14.17 0.20
C THR A 186 -8.30 -14.15 -1.32
N GLY A 187 -7.34 -13.62 -2.08
CA GLY A 187 -7.31 -13.63 -3.55
C GLY A 187 -8.03 -12.45 -4.24
N GLY A 188 -8.64 -11.53 -3.51
CA GLY A 188 -9.22 -10.31 -4.05
C GLY A 188 -10.22 -9.64 -3.11
N MET A 189 -10.55 -8.37 -3.39
CA MET A 189 -11.62 -7.62 -2.74
C MET A 189 -12.83 -7.51 -3.69
N ILE A 190 -13.73 -8.50 -3.65
CA ILE A 190 -14.84 -8.60 -4.60
C ILE A 190 -16.17 -8.40 -3.87
N VAL A 191 -16.98 -7.47 -4.38
CA VAL A 191 -18.34 -7.19 -3.91
C VAL A 191 -19.29 -7.35 -5.10
N ASP A 192 -20.30 -8.21 -4.97
CA ASP A 192 -21.30 -8.49 -6.01
C ASP A 192 -20.69 -8.83 -7.39
N GLY A 193 -19.56 -9.56 -7.39
CA GLY A 193 -18.85 -9.99 -8.60
C GLY A 193 -17.91 -8.94 -9.21
N VAL A 194 -17.88 -7.71 -8.67
CA VAL A 194 -16.99 -6.62 -9.10
C VAL A 194 -15.84 -6.46 -8.12
N SER A 195 -14.60 -6.37 -8.63
CA SER A 195 -13.44 -6.06 -7.79
C SER A 195 -13.43 -4.59 -7.39
N LEU A 196 -13.03 -4.30 -6.15
CA LEU A 196 -12.72 -2.95 -5.70
C LEU A 196 -11.34 -2.47 -6.21
N LEU A 197 -10.47 -3.42 -6.56
CA LEU A 197 -9.10 -3.22 -7.04
C LEU A 197 -9.00 -3.39 -8.56
N ASP A 198 -8.10 -2.64 -9.19
CA ASP A 198 -7.78 -2.75 -10.61
C ASP A 198 -6.84 -3.94 -10.89
N PHE A 199 -5.98 -4.27 -9.92
CA PHE A 199 -5.15 -5.47 -9.91
C PHE A 199 -4.81 -5.85 -8.46
N ASN A 200 -4.39 -7.09 -8.22
CA ASN A 200 -3.88 -7.49 -6.91
C ASN A 200 -2.37 -7.25 -6.82
N SER A 201 -1.83 -7.01 -5.63
CA SER A 201 -0.38 -7.01 -5.41
C SER A 201 -0.04 -7.96 -4.29
N PHE A 202 1.09 -8.65 -4.37
CA PHE A 202 1.49 -9.56 -3.30
C PHE A 202 3.00 -9.76 -3.26
N PRO A 203 3.58 -10.03 -2.08
CA PRO A 203 4.96 -10.49 -1.98
C PRO A 203 5.22 -11.74 -2.83
N MET A 204 6.45 -11.91 -3.30
CA MET A 204 6.82 -13.03 -4.15
C MET A 204 6.66 -14.39 -3.46
N ARG A 205 6.78 -14.44 -2.13
CA ARG A 205 6.79 -15.65 -1.29
C ARG A 205 7.81 -16.65 -1.81
N ILE A 206 9.08 -16.28 -1.67
CA ILE A 206 10.21 -17.04 -2.20
C ILE A 206 10.55 -18.19 -1.24
N LYS A 207 10.58 -19.42 -1.75
CA LYS A 207 10.86 -20.61 -0.96
C LYS A 207 12.34 -20.96 -1.01
N ALA A 208 13.01 -21.00 0.14
CA ALA A 208 14.39 -21.50 0.23
C ALA A 208 14.52 -22.97 -0.21
N ILE A 209 15.66 -23.34 -0.81
CA ILE A 209 16.01 -24.72 -1.17
C ILE A 209 17.08 -25.22 -0.18
N PRO A 210 16.72 -25.95 0.90
CA PRO A 210 17.64 -26.25 2.01
C PRO A 210 18.95 -26.93 1.59
N GLU A 211 18.92 -27.75 0.54
CA GLU A 211 20.07 -28.52 0.04
C GLU A 211 21.07 -27.66 -0.75
N LYS A 212 20.69 -26.42 -1.10
CA LYS A 212 21.47 -25.54 -1.95
C LYS A 212 21.59 -24.15 -1.32
N PRO A 213 22.67 -23.88 -0.58
CA PRO A 213 22.83 -22.64 0.17
C PRO A 213 22.48 -21.38 -0.63
N HIS A 214 21.61 -20.56 -0.07
CA HIS A 214 21.08 -19.32 -0.65
C HIS A 214 20.21 -19.44 -1.90
N GLU A 215 20.13 -20.61 -2.55
CA GLU A 215 19.19 -20.82 -3.66
C GLU A 215 17.75 -20.87 -3.17
N ALA A 216 16.85 -20.36 -3.99
CA ALA A 216 15.43 -20.30 -3.69
C ALA A 216 14.60 -20.39 -4.98
N GLU A 217 13.34 -20.78 -4.85
CA GLU A 217 12.42 -20.95 -5.97
C GLU A 217 11.07 -20.27 -5.71
N LEU A 218 10.39 -19.89 -6.79
CA LEU A 218 8.97 -19.57 -6.76
C LEU A 218 8.17 -20.87 -6.92
N GLN A 219 7.39 -21.20 -5.90
CA GLN A 219 6.58 -22.42 -5.89
C GLN A 219 5.11 -22.11 -5.69
N VAL A 220 4.27 -22.60 -6.62
CA VAL A 220 2.81 -22.53 -6.47
C VAL A 220 2.39 -23.26 -5.19
N GLY A 221 1.59 -22.59 -4.35
CA GLY A 221 1.12 -23.15 -3.09
C GLY A 221 2.10 -23.00 -1.92
N HIS A 222 3.25 -22.36 -2.12
CA HIS A 222 4.10 -21.97 -1.00
C HIS A 222 3.45 -20.83 -0.20
N LEU A 223 3.18 -21.10 1.08
CA LEU A 223 2.57 -20.17 2.04
C LEU A 223 1.28 -19.51 1.50
N ASP A 224 1.19 -18.20 1.63
CA ASP A 224 0.10 -17.34 1.20
C ASP A 224 0.32 -16.75 -0.21
N GLY A 225 1.36 -17.15 -0.94
CA GLY A 225 1.73 -16.57 -2.24
C GLY A 225 0.60 -16.61 -3.26
N ILE A 226 0.44 -15.54 -4.07
CA ILE A 226 -0.76 -15.30 -4.89
C ILE A 226 -0.90 -16.19 -6.13
N TYR A 227 0.13 -16.94 -6.51
CA TYR A 227 0.15 -17.74 -7.75
C TYR A 227 -1.04 -18.71 -7.82
N LYS A 228 -1.88 -18.56 -8.86
CA LYS A 228 -3.15 -19.29 -9.07
C LYS A 228 -4.23 -19.07 -7.98
N ARG A 229 -4.10 -18.05 -7.13
CA ARG A 229 -5.06 -17.71 -6.07
C ARG A 229 -5.82 -16.41 -6.30
N SER A 230 -5.43 -15.62 -7.29
CA SER A 230 -6.18 -14.43 -7.69
C SER A 230 -7.57 -14.83 -8.20
N LYS A 231 -8.62 -14.23 -7.63
CA LYS A 231 -10.01 -14.54 -7.98
C LYS A 231 -10.42 -13.87 -9.30
N GLY A 232 -11.27 -14.55 -10.05
CA GLY A 232 -11.96 -13.96 -11.20
C GLY A 232 -13.05 -12.98 -10.77
N CYS A 233 -13.27 -11.96 -11.58
CA CYS A 233 -14.24 -10.90 -11.31
C CYS A 233 -14.51 -10.06 -12.56
N ILE A 234 -15.40 -9.09 -12.43
CA ILE A 234 -15.47 -7.91 -13.28
C ILE A 234 -14.55 -6.85 -12.68
N SER A 235 -13.64 -6.29 -13.47
CA SER A 235 -12.77 -5.18 -13.04
C SER A 235 -13.58 -3.92 -12.74
N PRO A 236 -13.02 -2.95 -11.99
CA PRO A 236 -13.64 -1.63 -11.81
C PRO A 236 -13.97 -0.93 -13.14
N SER A 237 -13.20 -1.20 -14.19
CA SER A 237 -13.40 -0.68 -15.55
C SER A 237 -14.38 -1.47 -16.43
N GLY A 238 -14.96 -2.58 -15.93
CA GLY A 238 -16.08 -3.28 -16.56
C GLY A 238 -15.74 -4.51 -17.42
N TRP A 239 -14.47 -4.86 -17.64
CA TRP A 239 -14.08 -6.11 -18.31
C TRP A 239 -14.04 -7.29 -17.34
N SER A 240 -14.40 -8.49 -17.80
CA SER A 240 -14.41 -9.72 -17.01
C SER A 240 -13.10 -10.49 -17.12
N CYS A 241 -12.76 -11.23 -16.06
CA CYS A 241 -11.57 -12.07 -16.00
C CYS A 241 -11.79 -13.30 -15.14
N GLN A 242 -11.11 -14.40 -15.48
CA GLN A 242 -11.09 -15.62 -14.65
C GLN A 242 -10.12 -15.51 -13.47
N SER A 243 -9.16 -14.58 -13.56
CA SER A 243 -8.16 -14.27 -12.56
C SER A 243 -7.80 -12.81 -12.75
N LEU A 244 -8.06 -11.97 -11.74
CA LEU A 244 -7.64 -10.56 -11.79
C LEU A 244 -6.11 -10.51 -11.94
N PRO A 245 -5.55 -9.67 -12.83
CA PRO A 245 -4.11 -9.48 -12.95
C PRO A 245 -3.51 -9.14 -11.59
N TYR A 246 -2.25 -9.52 -11.42
CA TYR A 246 -1.53 -9.21 -10.21
C TYR A 246 -0.08 -8.87 -10.48
N LEU A 247 0.46 -8.03 -9.61
CA LEU A 247 1.88 -7.72 -9.51
C LEU A 247 2.47 -8.49 -8.33
N VAL A 248 3.68 -9.04 -8.51
CA VAL A 248 4.47 -9.58 -7.40
C VAL A 248 5.70 -8.74 -7.16
N GLU A 249 6.06 -8.56 -5.90
CA GLU A 249 7.13 -7.67 -5.47
C GLU A 249 8.04 -8.35 -4.44
N PHE A 250 9.30 -7.92 -4.38
CA PHE A 250 10.19 -8.27 -3.28
C PHE A 250 9.77 -7.50 -2.03
N ASP A 251 9.31 -8.22 -1.03
CA ASP A 251 8.83 -7.64 0.23
C ASP A 251 9.98 -7.28 1.19
N ASN A 252 9.74 -6.33 2.10
CA ASN A 252 10.78 -5.56 2.82
C ASN A 252 10.56 -5.42 4.34
N PHE A 253 10.51 -6.55 5.04
CA PHE A 253 10.19 -6.64 6.47
C PHE A 253 11.37 -7.00 7.40
N GLY A 254 12.61 -6.93 6.90
CA GLY A 254 13.84 -7.06 7.67
C GLY A 254 14.39 -8.48 7.76
N ARG A 255 14.99 -8.83 8.90
CA ARG A 255 15.73 -10.09 9.08
C ARG A 255 15.15 -10.90 10.23
N SER A 256 15.13 -12.22 10.07
CA SER A 256 14.74 -13.14 11.13
C SER A 256 15.81 -13.21 12.24
N ARG A 257 15.52 -14.00 13.29
CA ARG A 257 16.50 -14.27 14.36
C ARG A 257 17.62 -15.22 13.94
N THR A 258 17.44 -15.96 12.83
CA THR A 258 18.35 -17.00 12.35
C THR A 258 18.62 -16.79 10.85
N PRO A 259 19.38 -15.75 10.48
CA PRO A 259 19.75 -15.54 9.08
C PRO A 259 20.63 -16.66 8.55
N ASN A 260 20.58 -16.88 7.23
CA ASN A 260 21.29 -17.92 6.49
C ASN A 260 20.91 -19.35 6.87
N VAL A 261 19.73 -19.53 7.47
CA VAL A 261 19.13 -20.84 7.74
C VAL A 261 17.86 -20.95 6.90
N ALA A 262 17.76 -22.00 6.09
CA ALA A 262 16.55 -22.26 5.32
C ALA A 262 15.39 -22.67 6.25
N ASP A 263 14.23 -22.05 6.05
CA ASP A 263 12.97 -22.42 6.70
C ASP A 263 11.86 -22.31 5.66
N THR A 264 11.35 -23.44 5.18
CA THR A 264 10.30 -23.49 4.15
C THR A 264 8.90 -23.24 4.70
N THR A 265 8.76 -22.94 5.98
CA THR A 265 7.48 -22.62 6.64
C THR A 265 7.36 -21.14 7.02
N SER A 266 8.40 -20.36 6.71
CA SER A 266 8.51 -18.95 7.06
C SER A 266 8.54 -18.08 5.82
N ILE A 267 8.01 -16.85 5.94
CA ILE A 267 8.12 -15.82 4.89
C ILE A 267 9.57 -15.31 4.72
N PHE A 268 10.46 -15.61 5.68
CA PHE A 268 11.86 -15.19 5.61
C PHE A 268 12.69 -16.17 4.78
N VAL A 269 12.87 -15.88 3.49
CA VAL A 269 13.75 -16.66 2.60
C VAL A 269 15.19 -16.64 3.13
N TRP A 270 15.72 -17.81 3.49
CA TRP A 270 17.01 -17.94 4.17
C TRP A 270 17.18 -17.04 5.41
N GLY A 271 16.09 -16.76 6.12
CA GLY A 271 16.10 -15.88 7.30
C GLY A 271 16.20 -14.38 6.99
N TRP A 272 16.05 -13.97 5.73
CA TRP A 272 16.00 -12.58 5.28
C TRP A 272 14.63 -12.27 4.68
N ASP A 273 14.24 -10.99 4.65
CA ASP A 273 13.19 -10.54 3.75
C ASP A 273 13.64 -10.70 2.29
N GLU A 274 12.67 -10.63 1.39
CA GLU A 274 12.87 -11.00 -0.02
C GLU A 274 13.82 -10.01 -0.71
N ILE A 275 13.70 -8.71 -0.42
CA ILE A 275 14.54 -7.68 -1.03
C ILE A 275 16.00 -7.74 -0.58
N SER A 276 16.26 -7.98 0.72
CA SER A 276 17.63 -8.08 1.23
C SER A 276 18.28 -9.35 0.70
N TRP A 277 17.54 -10.47 0.72
CA TRP A 277 18.03 -11.73 0.14
C TRP A 277 18.39 -11.56 -1.33
N PHE A 278 17.51 -10.92 -2.12
CA PHE A 278 17.74 -10.69 -3.54
C PHE A 278 18.97 -9.81 -3.78
N SER A 279 19.17 -8.76 -2.96
CA SER A 279 20.34 -7.89 -3.07
C SER A 279 21.69 -8.58 -2.78
N LEU A 280 21.65 -9.74 -2.12
CA LEU A 280 22.82 -10.55 -1.77
C LEU A 280 23.11 -11.65 -2.79
N GLN A 281 22.29 -11.79 -3.85
CA GLN A 281 22.52 -12.77 -4.91
C GLN A 281 23.65 -12.31 -5.86
N PRO A 282 24.44 -13.24 -6.41
CA PRO A 282 25.52 -12.94 -7.35
C PRO A 282 25.05 -12.41 -8.70
#